data_AF-A0A5D3KJP5-F1
#
_entry.id   AF-A0A5D3KJP5-F1
#
_cell.length_a   1.000
_cell.length_b   1.000
_cell.length_c   1.000
_cell.angle_alpha   90.00
_cell.angle_beta   90.00
_cell.angle_gamma   90.00
#
_symmetry.space_group_name_H-M   'P 1'
#
loop_
_entity.id
_entity.type
_entity.pdbx_description
1 polymer ?
#
loop_
_entity_poly.entity_id
_entity_poly.type
_entity_poly.pdbx_seq_one_letter_code
_entity_poly.pdbx_strand_id
1 'polypeptide(L)'
;MRTARVFRLSMAHPGDLSELDGLIVSGTIKAADVAAIIGKTEGNGGVNDFTRGYFTQTLMALLSKHLGRPAAELVREVPCVLSGGTEGVMSPHYSVFCVSEGEAAKRYPSALAIGTAFSAPVPAEDVGRSAHVESVAATVRAAILGAGIERAEDVHFVQVKCPCVTVARAAAAIAAGKTPLTSDPNKSMAFARAAGAFGVALGLSEIKPDDFTDASLLADFAIQSPRASISSGVEVESNEVVVLGNSPNWAGDLRIAHRPMSDALDIGGVVDVLADLGFAASPQVSAADATRISSVLVKCEPDRRGRIRGHRHTMLDDTDINAQRHIRGAVAGLVAGVIGDGRIFVSGGAEHQGPDGGGLIAVIASQEGAG
;
A
#
# COMPACT_ATOMS: atom_id res chain seq x y z
N MET A 1 -20.24 -6.18 -16.25
CA MET A 1 -18.77 -6.00 -16.28
C MET A 1 -18.41 -5.06 -15.15
N ARG A 2 -17.33 -5.35 -14.43
CA ARG A 2 -16.89 -4.52 -13.31
C ARG A 2 -16.17 -3.27 -13.80
N THR A 3 -16.38 -2.17 -13.10
CA THR A 3 -15.72 -0.88 -13.37
C THR A 3 -15.04 -0.41 -12.10
N ALA A 4 -13.77 -0.02 -12.20
CA ALA A 4 -13.04 0.58 -11.10
C ALA A 4 -13.13 2.11 -11.17
N ARG A 5 -13.36 2.76 -10.02
CA ARG A 5 -13.21 4.21 -9.85
C ARG A 5 -12.32 4.46 -8.65
N VAL A 6 -11.46 5.47 -8.75
CA VAL A 6 -10.52 5.84 -7.68
C VAL A 6 -10.62 7.34 -7.42
N PHE A 7 -10.86 7.70 -6.16
CA PHE A 7 -11.00 9.09 -5.74
C PHE A 7 -9.92 9.42 -4.73
N ARG A 8 -9.06 10.39 -5.07
CA ARG A 8 -8.06 10.94 -4.14
C ARG A 8 -8.63 12.12 -3.39
N LEU A 9 -8.85 11.93 -2.10
CA LEU A 9 -9.55 12.86 -1.22
C LEU A 9 -8.60 13.42 -0.17
N SER A 10 -8.78 14.71 0.14
CA SER A 10 -7.99 15.38 1.18
C SER A 10 -8.61 15.11 2.56
N MET A 11 -7.82 15.32 3.60
CA MET A 11 -8.31 15.31 4.98
C MET A 11 -7.68 16.48 5.76
N ALA A 12 -8.46 17.17 6.58
CA ALA A 12 -7.98 18.23 7.47
C ALA A 12 -7.37 17.70 8.77
N HIS A 13 -7.74 16.48 9.15
CA HIS A 13 -7.22 15.74 10.31
C HIS A 13 -7.52 14.23 10.12
N PRO A 14 -7.00 13.30 10.95
CA PRO A 14 -7.15 11.86 10.68
C PRO A 14 -8.58 11.33 10.74
N GLY A 15 -9.49 12.04 11.42
CA GLY A 15 -10.92 11.70 11.42
C GLY A 15 -11.74 12.43 10.34
N ASP A 16 -11.13 13.15 9.41
CA ASP A 16 -11.87 13.93 8.41
C ASP A 16 -12.19 13.07 7.18
N LEU A 17 -13.46 12.72 7.07
CA LEU A 17 -14.05 12.01 5.93
C LEU A 17 -15.15 12.83 5.27
N SER A 18 -15.15 14.15 5.46
CA SER A 18 -16.19 15.05 4.94
C SER A 18 -16.30 15.01 3.42
N GLU A 19 -15.18 14.93 2.69
CA GLU A 19 -15.18 14.77 1.23
C GLU A 19 -15.84 13.44 0.81
N LEU A 20 -15.51 12.32 1.48
CA LEU A 20 -16.12 11.02 1.18
C LEU A 20 -17.62 11.02 1.51
N ASP A 21 -18.02 11.52 2.68
CA ASP A 21 -19.43 11.64 3.06
C ASP A 21 -20.20 12.48 2.04
N GLY A 22 -19.63 13.62 1.62
CA GLY A 22 -20.19 14.46 0.58
C GLY A 22 -20.39 13.73 -0.76
N LEU A 23 -19.41 12.95 -1.21
CA LEU A 23 -19.51 12.15 -2.45
C LEU A 23 -20.53 11.00 -2.34
N ILE A 24 -20.73 10.45 -1.14
CA ILE A 24 -21.76 9.44 -0.89
C ILE A 24 -23.15 10.09 -0.92
N VAL A 25 -23.32 11.21 -0.20
CA VAL A 25 -24.58 11.95 -0.14
C VAL A 25 -25.00 12.50 -1.51
N SER A 26 -24.05 12.95 -2.34
CA SER A 26 -24.34 13.41 -3.70
C SER A 26 -24.65 12.28 -4.68
N GLY A 27 -24.48 11.02 -4.28
CA GLY A 27 -24.64 9.85 -5.14
C GLY A 27 -23.49 9.62 -6.12
N THR A 28 -22.38 10.38 -6.00
CA THR A 28 -21.19 10.17 -6.84
C THR A 28 -20.54 8.83 -6.52
N ILE A 29 -20.43 8.50 -5.23
CA ILE A 29 -19.98 7.19 -4.73
C ILE A 29 -21.18 6.49 -4.09
N LYS A 30 -21.43 5.22 -4.43
CA LYS A 30 -22.31 4.39 -3.61
C LYS A 30 -21.46 3.82 -2.48
N ALA A 31 -21.90 3.94 -1.23
CA ALA A 31 -21.15 3.40 -0.09
C ALA A 31 -20.88 1.89 -0.24
N ALA A 32 -21.79 1.16 -0.88
CA ALA A 32 -21.65 -0.29 -1.13
C ALA A 32 -20.59 -0.63 -2.19
N ASP A 33 -20.19 0.34 -3.02
CA ASP A 33 -19.15 0.14 -4.03
C ASP A 33 -17.75 0.33 -3.43
N VAL A 34 -17.60 0.87 -2.21
CA VAL A 34 -16.29 1.10 -1.57
C VAL A 34 -15.64 -0.24 -1.25
N ALA A 35 -14.61 -0.57 -2.03
CA ALA A 35 -13.92 -1.86 -1.95
C ALA A 35 -12.66 -1.81 -1.08
N ALA A 36 -11.94 -0.67 -1.05
CA ALA A 36 -10.75 -0.50 -0.23
C ALA A 36 -10.41 0.99 -0.01
N ILE A 37 -9.64 1.27 1.05
CA ILE A 37 -9.00 2.56 1.29
C ILE A 37 -7.48 2.37 1.41
N ILE A 38 -6.72 3.23 0.75
CA ILE A 38 -5.26 3.37 0.98
C ILE A 38 -4.97 4.83 1.32
N GLY A 39 -4.33 5.11 2.45
CA GLY A 39 -4.22 6.48 2.93
C GLY A 39 -2.99 6.82 3.76
N LYS A 40 -2.76 8.12 3.88
CA LYS A 40 -1.68 8.77 4.62
C LYS A 40 -2.26 9.60 5.76
N THR A 41 -2.01 9.14 6.99
CA THR A 41 -2.40 9.86 8.22
C THR A 41 -1.19 10.56 8.84
N GLU A 42 -1.42 11.67 9.52
CA GLU A 42 -0.36 12.61 9.94
C GLU A 42 0.36 12.29 11.26
N GLY A 43 0.16 11.09 11.80
CA GLY A 43 0.98 10.62 12.92
C GLY A 43 2.43 10.37 12.52
N ASN A 44 3.24 9.82 13.42
CA ASN A 44 4.68 9.65 13.17
C ASN A 44 5.04 8.42 12.29
N GLY A 45 4.07 7.57 11.95
CA GLY A 45 4.27 6.34 11.18
C GLY A 45 5.00 5.23 11.93
N GLY A 46 5.30 5.38 13.22
CA GLY A 46 5.92 4.40 14.10
C GLY A 46 4.91 3.55 14.87
N VAL A 47 5.36 2.94 15.97
CA VAL A 47 4.56 2.03 16.82
C VAL A 47 3.36 2.75 17.44
N ASN A 48 3.60 3.91 18.05
CA ASN A 48 2.60 4.68 18.82
C ASN A 48 1.81 5.68 17.96
N ASP A 49 1.65 5.39 16.68
CA ASP A 49 0.84 6.19 15.78
C ASP A 49 -0.61 5.71 15.79
N PHE A 50 -1.42 6.39 16.60
CA PHE A 50 -2.84 6.12 16.77
C PHE A 50 -3.73 6.79 15.71
N THR A 51 -3.17 7.63 14.84
CA THR A 51 -3.94 8.29 13.77
C THR A 51 -4.51 7.27 12.78
N ARG A 52 -3.82 6.15 12.59
CA ARG A 52 -4.25 5.05 11.72
C ARG A 52 -5.53 4.39 12.23
N GLY A 53 -5.54 4.05 13.52
CA GLY A 53 -6.71 3.48 14.19
C GLY A 53 -7.87 4.47 14.25
N TYR A 54 -7.59 5.75 14.52
CA TYR A 54 -8.62 6.78 14.56
C TYR A 54 -9.32 6.99 13.21
N PHE A 55 -8.57 7.08 12.11
CA PHE A 55 -9.16 7.13 10.77
C PHE A 55 -10.02 5.88 10.49
N THR A 56 -9.49 4.69 10.78
CA THR A 56 -10.19 3.42 10.52
C THR A 56 -11.51 3.35 11.30
N GLN A 57 -11.50 3.71 12.59
CA GLN A 57 -12.71 3.77 13.40
C GLN A 57 -13.75 4.75 12.80
N THR A 58 -13.29 5.91 12.36
CA THR A 58 -14.15 6.96 11.77
C THR A 58 -14.75 6.49 10.44
N LEU A 59 -13.95 5.84 9.59
CA LEU A 59 -14.39 5.26 8.32
C LEU A 59 -15.45 4.20 8.52
N MET A 60 -15.22 3.26 9.45
CA MET A 60 -16.17 2.19 9.69
C MET A 60 -17.47 2.72 10.29
N ALA A 61 -17.43 3.77 11.13
CA ALA A 61 -18.62 4.46 11.60
C ALA A 61 -19.39 5.16 10.47
N LEU A 62 -18.70 5.83 9.55
CA LEU A 62 -19.30 6.48 8.39
C LEU A 62 -19.98 5.47 7.46
N LEU A 63 -19.26 4.42 7.06
CA LEU A 63 -19.81 3.37 6.20
C LEU A 63 -20.96 2.63 6.89
N SER A 64 -20.85 2.39 8.20
CA SER A 64 -21.92 1.79 9.01
C SER A 64 -23.22 2.58 8.90
N LYS A 65 -23.15 3.91 9.02
CA LYS A 65 -24.30 4.81 8.87
C LYS A 65 -24.95 4.69 7.48
N HIS A 66 -24.15 4.66 6.41
CA HIS A 66 -24.66 4.64 5.03
C HIS A 66 -25.13 3.26 4.57
N LEU A 67 -24.55 2.19 5.10
CA LEU A 67 -24.89 0.80 4.75
C LEU A 67 -25.95 0.19 5.66
N GLY A 68 -26.20 0.77 6.84
CA GLY A 68 -27.06 0.17 7.86
C GLY A 68 -26.48 -1.12 8.45
N ARG A 69 -25.15 -1.28 8.42
CA ARG A 69 -24.44 -2.49 8.86
C ARG A 69 -23.51 -2.17 10.05
N PRO A 70 -23.24 -3.11 10.97
CA PRO A 70 -22.33 -2.85 12.09
C PRO A 70 -20.90 -2.56 11.65
N ALA A 71 -20.27 -1.53 12.22
CA ALA A 71 -18.86 -1.19 11.96
C ALA A 71 -17.89 -2.36 12.24
N ALA A 72 -18.22 -3.21 13.22
CA ALA A 72 -17.43 -4.40 13.58
C ALA A 72 -17.45 -5.50 12.51
N GLU A 73 -18.44 -5.51 11.61
CA GLU A 73 -18.45 -6.39 10.44
C GLU A 73 -17.63 -5.77 9.30
N LEU A 74 -17.88 -4.49 9.02
CA LEU A 74 -17.25 -3.77 7.91
C LEU A 74 -15.72 -3.74 7.99
N VAL A 75 -15.16 -3.63 9.20
CA VAL A 75 -13.70 -3.67 9.41
C VAL A 75 -13.05 -4.97 8.96
N ARG A 76 -13.83 -6.06 8.78
CA ARG A 76 -13.34 -7.36 8.30
C ARG A 76 -13.62 -7.61 6.82
N GLU A 77 -14.18 -6.63 6.12
CA GLU A 77 -14.64 -6.74 4.73
C GLU A 77 -14.06 -5.67 3.82
N VAL A 78 -13.75 -4.48 4.36
CA VAL A 78 -13.18 -3.36 3.61
C VAL A 78 -11.74 -3.11 4.07
N PRO A 79 -10.71 -3.49 3.28
CA PRO A 79 -9.33 -3.20 3.63
C PRO A 79 -9.12 -1.70 3.83
N CYS A 80 -8.51 -1.33 4.96
CA CYS A 80 -8.23 0.04 5.34
C CYS A 80 -6.73 0.20 5.59
N VAL A 81 -5.97 0.34 4.50
CA VAL A 81 -4.52 0.28 4.54
C VAL A 81 -3.93 1.66 4.76
N LEU A 82 -3.68 1.99 6.03
CA LEU A 82 -3.12 3.29 6.39
C LEU A 82 -1.63 3.22 6.68
N SER A 83 -0.88 4.15 6.11
CA SER A 83 0.52 4.41 6.43
C SER A 83 0.63 5.78 7.08
N GLY A 84 0.90 5.81 8.38
CA GLY A 84 1.22 7.04 9.10
C GLY A 84 2.51 7.72 8.60
N GLY A 85 2.75 8.94 9.05
CA GLY A 85 3.92 9.75 8.69
C GLY A 85 3.68 10.56 7.42
N THR A 86 3.42 11.86 7.57
CA THR A 86 3.31 12.85 6.48
C THR A 86 4.43 13.89 6.55
N GLU A 87 5.67 13.40 6.63
CA GLU A 87 6.85 14.25 6.69
C GLU A 87 7.09 15.02 5.37
N GLY A 88 7.86 16.11 5.45
CA GLY A 88 8.20 16.93 4.29
C GLY A 88 6.99 17.67 3.73
N VAL A 89 6.78 17.55 2.42
CA VAL A 89 5.69 18.22 1.68
C VAL A 89 4.48 17.30 1.41
N MET A 90 4.48 16.09 1.98
CA MET A 90 3.40 15.13 1.78
C MET A 90 2.12 15.61 2.48
N SER A 91 1.03 15.69 1.73
CA SER A 91 -0.28 16.08 2.27
C SER A 91 -1.03 14.84 2.81
N PRO A 92 -1.60 14.90 4.03
CA PRO A 92 -2.55 13.89 4.50
C PRO A 92 -3.71 13.75 3.51
N HIS A 93 -3.97 12.53 3.07
CA HIS A 93 -4.98 12.21 2.06
C HIS A 93 -5.28 10.71 2.06
N TYR A 94 -6.31 10.32 1.33
CA TYR A 94 -6.67 8.92 1.14
C TYR A 94 -7.24 8.70 -0.25
N SER A 95 -6.98 7.52 -0.81
CA SER A 95 -7.57 7.06 -2.06
C SER A 95 -8.70 6.08 -1.73
N VAL A 96 -9.89 6.38 -2.24
CA VAL A 96 -11.09 5.53 -2.14
C VAL A 96 -11.19 4.71 -3.42
N PHE A 97 -11.12 3.40 -3.28
CA PHE A 97 -11.21 2.45 -4.38
C PHE A 97 -12.63 1.89 -4.44
N CYS A 98 -13.32 2.14 -5.53
CA CYS A 98 -14.69 1.70 -5.74
C CYS A 98 -14.78 0.68 -6.86
N VAL A 99 -15.57 -0.37 -6.66
CA VAL A 99 -15.90 -1.38 -7.67
C VAL A 99 -17.40 -1.42 -7.85
N SER A 100 -17.88 -1.15 -9.05
CA SER A 100 -19.29 -1.21 -9.39
C SER A 100 -19.57 -2.21 -10.52
N GLU A 101 -20.78 -2.77 -10.53
CA GLU A 101 -21.29 -3.59 -11.61
C GLU A 101 -22.48 -2.89 -12.28
N GLY A 102 -22.49 -2.85 -13.62
CA GLY A 102 -23.71 -2.56 -14.39
C GLY A 102 -23.81 -1.19 -15.06
N GLU A 103 -22.88 -0.26 -14.88
CA GLU A 103 -22.84 0.96 -15.68
C GLU A 103 -22.10 0.76 -17.01
N ALA A 104 -22.61 1.37 -18.09
CA ALA A 104 -21.97 1.39 -19.39
C ALA A 104 -20.73 2.29 -19.34
N ALA A 105 -19.60 1.74 -18.91
CA ALA A 105 -18.32 2.43 -18.96
C ALA A 105 -17.67 2.26 -20.35
N LYS A 106 -16.88 3.25 -20.75
CA LYS A 106 -16.05 3.18 -21.96
C LYS A 106 -15.13 1.94 -21.87
N ARG A 107 -14.95 1.28 -23.01
CA ARG A 107 -14.07 0.12 -23.11
C ARG A 107 -12.72 0.52 -23.68
N TYR A 108 -11.69 -0.05 -23.06
CA TYR A 108 -10.30 -0.03 -23.48
C TYR A 108 -9.83 -1.49 -23.59
N PRO A 109 -8.67 -1.78 -24.22
CA PRO A 109 -8.14 -3.15 -24.30
C PRO A 109 -7.96 -3.81 -22.92
N SER A 110 -7.64 -3.00 -21.90
CA SER A 110 -7.65 -3.39 -20.50
C SER A 110 -7.98 -2.17 -19.63
N ALA A 111 -8.57 -2.40 -18.47
CA ALA A 111 -8.80 -1.36 -17.47
C ALA A 111 -8.33 -1.82 -16.08
N LEU A 112 -8.23 -0.87 -15.15
CA LEU A 112 -7.88 -1.12 -13.76
C LEU A 112 -8.82 -2.17 -13.15
N ALA A 113 -8.21 -3.25 -12.66
CA ALA A 113 -8.84 -4.31 -11.92
C ALA A 113 -8.42 -4.23 -10.45
N ILE A 114 -9.40 -4.41 -9.56
CA ILE A 114 -9.22 -4.33 -8.12
C ILE A 114 -9.71 -5.63 -7.50
N GLY A 115 -8.86 -6.26 -6.71
CA GLY A 115 -9.22 -7.41 -5.89
C GLY A 115 -8.84 -7.18 -4.44
N THR A 116 -9.68 -7.63 -3.54
CA THR A 116 -9.44 -7.53 -2.10
C THR A 116 -9.63 -8.88 -1.43
N ALA A 117 -8.88 -9.11 -0.36
CA ALA A 117 -9.03 -10.29 0.48
C ALA A 117 -8.47 -10.05 1.88
N PHE A 118 -8.97 -10.82 2.85
CA PHE A 118 -8.45 -10.87 4.21
C PHE A 118 -7.94 -12.27 4.51
N SER A 119 -6.87 -12.36 5.31
CA SER A 119 -6.51 -13.62 5.97
C SER A 119 -7.32 -13.85 7.25
N ALA A 120 -7.23 -15.07 7.79
CA ALA A 120 -7.48 -15.26 9.22
C ALA A 120 -6.51 -14.40 10.06
N PRO A 121 -6.86 -14.06 11.32
CA PRO A 121 -5.92 -13.37 12.21
C PRO A 121 -4.60 -14.13 12.33
N VAL A 122 -3.48 -13.40 12.25
CA VAL A 122 -2.14 -13.99 12.37
C VAL A 122 -1.75 -14.08 13.84
N PRO A 123 -1.49 -15.29 14.37
CA PRO A 123 -1.01 -15.47 15.74
C PRO A 123 0.32 -14.74 15.99
N ALA A 124 0.55 -14.31 17.22
CA ALA A 124 1.77 -13.56 17.57
C ALA A 124 3.04 -14.40 17.36
N GLU A 125 2.95 -15.72 17.54
CA GLU A 125 4.01 -16.67 17.24
C GLU A 125 4.19 -16.95 15.74
N ASP A 126 3.34 -16.46 14.85
CA ASP A 126 3.51 -16.68 13.41
C ASP A 126 4.02 -15.43 12.70
N VAL A 127 3.81 -14.25 13.29
CA VAL A 127 4.26 -12.96 12.73
C VAL A 127 5.76 -13.00 12.43
N GLY A 128 6.08 -12.87 11.14
CA GLY A 128 7.47 -12.79 10.66
C GLY A 128 8.13 -14.14 10.38
N ARG A 129 7.34 -15.19 10.20
CA ARG A 129 7.79 -16.56 9.88
C ARG A 129 7.09 -17.09 8.61
N SER A 130 7.47 -18.26 8.13
CA SER A 130 6.91 -18.92 6.94
C SER A 130 5.39 -19.05 7.00
N ALA A 131 4.79 -19.30 8.17
CA ALA A 131 3.34 -19.32 8.33
C ALA A 131 2.69 -17.97 7.95
N HIS A 132 3.33 -16.85 8.28
CA HIS A 132 2.88 -15.53 7.86
C HIS A 132 3.06 -15.32 6.35
N VAL A 133 4.17 -15.79 5.78
CA VAL A 133 4.43 -15.77 4.31
C VAL A 133 3.34 -16.52 3.56
N GLU A 134 3.03 -17.75 3.98
CA GLU A 134 2.00 -18.61 3.38
C GLU A 134 0.61 -17.99 3.52
N SER A 135 0.30 -17.41 4.69
CA SER A 135 -0.96 -16.70 4.91
C SER A 135 -1.13 -15.55 3.92
N VAL A 136 -0.10 -14.71 3.73
CA VAL A 136 -0.16 -13.60 2.77
C VAL A 136 -0.27 -14.15 1.34
N ALA A 137 0.52 -15.16 0.97
CA ALA A 137 0.48 -15.73 -0.37
C ALA A 137 -0.91 -16.29 -0.74
N ALA A 138 -1.57 -16.97 0.20
CA ALA A 138 -2.93 -17.47 0.01
C ALA A 138 -3.92 -16.32 -0.18
N THR A 139 -3.83 -15.26 0.65
CA THR A 139 -4.70 -14.09 0.55
C THR A 139 -4.46 -13.29 -0.73
N VAL A 140 -3.22 -13.18 -1.20
CA VAL A 140 -2.88 -12.56 -2.50
C VAL A 140 -3.50 -13.32 -3.66
N ARG A 141 -3.40 -14.66 -3.69
CA ARG A 141 -4.06 -15.48 -4.72
C ARG A 141 -5.57 -15.33 -4.69
N ALA A 142 -6.17 -15.26 -3.51
CA ALA A 142 -7.60 -15.01 -3.35
C ALA A 142 -8.01 -13.63 -3.90
N ALA A 143 -7.22 -12.58 -3.63
CA ALA A 143 -7.47 -11.24 -4.16
C ALA A 143 -7.30 -11.18 -5.69
N ILE A 144 -6.29 -11.86 -6.27
CA ILE A 144 -6.09 -11.96 -7.72
C ILE A 144 -7.29 -12.65 -8.40
N LEU A 145 -7.74 -13.78 -7.84
CA LEU A 145 -8.92 -14.49 -8.30
C LEU A 145 -10.16 -13.59 -8.19
N GLY A 146 -10.32 -12.91 -7.05
CA GLY A 146 -11.37 -11.93 -6.80
C GLY A 146 -11.33 -10.79 -7.83
N ALA A 147 -10.17 -10.33 -8.26
CA ALA A 147 -10.01 -9.34 -9.32
C ALA A 147 -10.31 -9.91 -10.72
N GLY A 148 -10.32 -11.23 -10.92
CA GLY A 148 -10.39 -11.83 -12.26
C GLY A 148 -9.22 -11.42 -13.15
N ILE A 149 -8.03 -11.30 -12.56
CA ILE A 149 -6.77 -11.10 -13.30
C ILE A 149 -6.22 -12.49 -13.61
N GLU A 150 -6.07 -12.80 -14.90
CA GLU A 150 -5.72 -14.16 -15.36
C GLU A 150 -4.22 -14.42 -15.40
N ARG A 151 -3.40 -13.37 -15.58
CA ARG A 151 -1.96 -13.48 -15.72
C ARG A 151 -1.26 -12.67 -14.64
N ALA A 152 -0.20 -13.22 -14.04
CA ALA A 152 0.50 -12.56 -12.95
C ALA A 152 1.17 -11.24 -13.41
N GLU A 153 1.64 -11.17 -14.66
CA GLU A 153 2.24 -9.96 -15.24
C GLU A 153 1.28 -8.76 -15.33
N ASP A 154 -0.03 -9.01 -15.29
CA ASP A 154 -1.05 -7.97 -15.31
C ASP A 154 -1.29 -7.36 -13.92
N VAL A 155 -0.67 -7.92 -12.87
CA VAL A 155 -0.65 -7.32 -11.52
C VAL A 155 0.49 -6.30 -11.44
N HIS A 156 0.16 -5.07 -11.07
CA HIS A 156 1.12 -3.97 -10.97
C HIS A 156 1.43 -3.56 -9.53
N PHE A 157 0.52 -3.82 -8.58
CA PHE A 157 0.74 -3.43 -7.19
C PHE A 157 -0.06 -4.33 -6.25
N VAL A 158 0.59 -4.80 -5.20
CA VAL A 158 -0.05 -5.57 -4.12
C VAL A 158 0.22 -4.85 -2.81
N GLN A 159 -0.79 -4.12 -2.34
CA GLN A 159 -0.76 -3.50 -1.03
C GLN A 159 -1.17 -4.51 0.02
N VAL A 160 -0.37 -4.65 1.08
CA VAL A 160 -0.74 -5.46 2.24
C VAL A 160 -0.62 -4.63 3.50
N LYS A 161 -1.64 -4.71 4.36
CA LYS A 161 -1.56 -4.27 5.76
C LYS A 161 -1.39 -5.51 6.63
N CYS A 162 -0.21 -5.65 7.24
CA CYS A 162 0.13 -6.79 8.09
C CYS A 162 0.05 -6.43 9.58
N PRO A 163 -0.30 -7.39 10.46
CA PRO A 163 -0.21 -7.20 11.90
C PRO A 163 1.25 -7.16 12.37
N CYS A 164 1.48 -6.60 13.56
CA CYS A 164 2.74 -6.75 14.31
C CYS A 164 2.50 -7.20 15.76
N VAL A 165 3.58 -7.58 16.43
CA VAL A 165 3.59 -7.96 17.84
C VAL A 165 3.97 -6.75 18.69
N THR A 166 3.00 -6.23 19.43
CA THR A 166 3.23 -5.21 20.46
C THR A 166 3.79 -5.84 21.74
N VAL A 167 4.30 -5.02 22.66
CA VAL A 167 4.73 -5.49 23.99
C VAL A 167 3.61 -6.27 24.71
N ALA A 168 2.37 -5.77 24.63
CA ALA A 168 1.21 -6.41 25.22
C ALA A 168 0.88 -7.76 24.55
N ARG A 169 0.89 -7.82 23.20
CA ARG A 169 0.68 -9.09 22.46
C ARG A 169 1.77 -10.10 22.76
N ALA A 170 3.04 -9.67 22.85
CA ALA A 170 4.14 -10.54 23.21
C ALA A 170 3.95 -11.13 24.62
N ALA A 171 3.62 -10.29 25.61
CA ALA A 171 3.38 -10.75 26.98
C ALA A 171 2.21 -11.74 27.07
N ALA A 172 1.10 -11.48 26.37
CA ALA A 172 -0.04 -12.38 26.31
C ALA A 172 0.32 -13.73 25.66
N ALA A 173 1.07 -13.72 24.57
CA ALA A 173 1.53 -14.93 23.90
C ALA A 173 2.46 -15.77 24.80
N ILE A 174 3.42 -15.12 25.47
CA ILE A 174 4.34 -15.79 26.42
C ILE A 174 3.56 -16.39 27.60
N ALA A 175 2.59 -15.65 28.15
CA ALA A 175 1.72 -16.16 29.22
C ALA A 175 0.89 -17.38 28.78
N ALA A 176 0.56 -17.48 27.49
CA ALA A 176 -0.11 -18.62 26.89
C ALA A 176 0.85 -19.75 26.44
N GLY A 177 2.14 -19.69 26.80
CA GLY A 177 3.13 -20.71 26.44
C GLY A 177 3.62 -20.66 24.99
N LYS A 178 3.42 -19.53 24.30
CA LYS A 178 3.86 -19.30 22.92
C LYS A 178 5.13 -18.46 22.88
N THR A 179 5.87 -18.54 21.77
CA THR A 179 7.13 -17.80 21.59
C THR A 179 7.06 -16.90 20.35
N PRO A 180 6.76 -15.61 20.53
CA PRO A 180 6.91 -14.62 19.47
C PRO A 180 8.34 -14.60 18.92
N LEU A 181 8.52 -14.23 17.65
CA LEU A 181 9.85 -14.08 17.06
C LEU A 181 10.68 -13.01 17.78
N THR A 182 10.03 -11.94 18.22
CA THR A 182 10.64 -10.87 18.98
C THR A 182 9.58 -10.17 19.83
N SER A 183 10.00 -9.61 20.97
CA SER A 183 9.18 -8.74 21.81
C SER A 183 9.39 -7.25 21.52
N ASP A 184 10.29 -6.91 20.58
CA ASP A 184 10.52 -5.54 20.11
C ASP A 184 9.53 -5.21 18.97
N PRO A 185 8.60 -4.27 19.17
CA PRO A 185 7.60 -3.94 18.15
C PRO A 185 8.19 -3.41 16.85
N ASN A 186 9.33 -2.70 16.88
CA ASN A 186 9.96 -2.19 15.67
C ASN A 186 10.54 -3.33 14.83
N LYS A 187 11.24 -4.27 15.48
CA LYS A 187 11.74 -5.48 14.81
C LYS A 187 10.58 -6.34 14.31
N SER A 188 9.51 -6.49 15.09
CA SER A 188 8.33 -7.23 14.68
C SER A 188 7.71 -6.65 13.41
N MET A 189 7.58 -5.32 13.31
CA MET A 189 7.08 -4.66 12.11
C MET A 189 7.98 -4.90 10.89
N ALA A 190 9.31 -4.89 11.05
CA ALA A 190 10.24 -5.19 9.95
C ALA A 190 10.10 -6.63 9.46
N PHE A 191 10.04 -7.61 10.37
CA PHE A 191 9.81 -9.01 10.01
C PHE A 191 8.42 -9.24 9.40
N ALA A 192 7.39 -8.54 9.88
CA ALA A 192 6.07 -8.59 9.27
C ALA A 192 6.08 -8.08 7.82
N ARG A 193 6.81 -6.99 7.55
CA ARG A 193 6.98 -6.47 6.19
C ARG A 193 7.75 -7.44 5.29
N ALA A 194 8.85 -8.02 5.78
CA ALA A 194 9.61 -9.02 5.04
C ALA A 194 8.76 -10.26 4.70
N ALA A 195 8.02 -10.79 5.69
CA ALA A 195 7.13 -11.92 5.47
C ALA A 195 6.01 -11.58 4.49
N GLY A 196 5.45 -10.37 4.56
CA GLY A 196 4.48 -9.88 3.59
C GLY A 196 5.05 -9.80 2.17
N ALA A 197 6.27 -9.28 2.00
CA ALA A 197 6.93 -9.18 0.70
C ALA A 197 7.20 -10.55 0.08
N PHE A 198 7.69 -11.51 0.87
CA PHE A 198 7.87 -12.90 0.45
C PHE A 198 6.52 -13.55 0.12
N GLY A 199 5.47 -13.23 0.89
CA GLY A 199 4.13 -13.74 0.65
C GLY A 199 3.55 -13.23 -0.67
N VAL A 200 3.78 -11.96 -1.00
CA VAL A 200 3.44 -11.41 -2.33
C VAL A 200 4.23 -12.11 -3.41
N ALA A 201 5.55 -12.26 -3.25
CA ALA A 201 6.40 -12.94 -4.22
C ALA A 201 5.93 -14.38 -4.50
N LEU A 202 5.62 -15.13 -3.43
CA LEU A 202 5.09 -16.49 -3.53
C LEU A 202 3.68 -16.51 -4.12
N GLY A 203 2.83 -15.54 -3.76
CA GLY A 203 1.47 -15.39 -4.30
C GLY A 203 1.45 -15.12 -5.80
N LEU A 204 2.45 -14.38 -6.30
CA LEU A 204 2.65 -14.06 -7.71
C LEU A 204 3.55 -15.05 -8.46
N SER A 205 4.00 -16.12 -7.80
CA SER A 205 4.95 -17.12 -8.35
C SER A 205 6.28 -16.51 -8.83
N GLU A 206 6.73 -15.41 -8.21
CA GLU A 206 8.07 -14.82 -8.41
C GLU A 206 9.16 -15.68 -7.77
N ILE A 207 8.80 -16.42 -6.72
CA ILE A 207 9.64 -17.38 -6.00
C ILE A 207 8.86 -18.67 -5.77
N LYS A 208 9.58 -19.75 -5.45
CA LYS A 208 9.05 -21.05 -5.03
C LYS A 208 9.17 -21.23 -3.51
N PRO A 209 8.36 -22.10 -2.88
CA PRO A 209 8.47 -22.40 -1.45
C PRO A 209 9.86 -22.81 -0.99
N ASP A 210 10.60 -23.56 -1.82
CA ASP A 210 11.94 -24.09 -1.49
C ASP A 210 13.07 -23.07 -1.71
N ASP A 211 12.78 -21.87 -2.24
CA ASP A 211 13.80 -20.85 -2.53
C ASP A 211 14.26 -20.10 -1.26
N PHE A 212 13.56 -20.25 -0.12
CA PHE A 212 13.84 -19.51 1.10
C PHE A 212 13.55 -20.32 2.37
N THR A 213 14.03 -19.79 3.50
CA THR A 213 13.67 -20.27 4.84
C THR A 213 13.33 -19.08 5.74
N ASP A 214 12.86 -19.32 6.97
CA ASP A 214 12.71 -18.25 7.98
C ASP A 214 13.98 -17.42 8.16
N ALA A 215 15.17 -18.03 8.01
CA ALA A 215 16.45 -17.35 8.13
C ALA A 215 16.76 -16.38 6.96
N SER A 216 16.03 -16.47 5.85
CA SER A 216 16.18 -15.57 4.70
C SER A 216 15.56 -14.19 4.96
N LEU A 217 14.54 -14.11 5.83
CA LEU A 217 13.83 -12.86 6.13
C LEU A 217 14.77 -11.84 6.78
N LEU A 218 14.85 -10.64 6.21
CA LEU A 218 15.77 -9.56 6.59
C LEU A 218 17.27 -9.92 6.46
N ALA A 219 17.60 -10.97 5.72
CA ALA A 219 18.98 -11.44 5.53
C ALA A 219 19.35 -11.61 4.06
N ASP A 220 18.53 -12.33 3.28
CA ASP A 220 18.76 -12.54 1.85
C ASP A 220 17.94 -11.56 1.02
N PHE A 221 18.56 -10.44 0.68
CA PHE A 221 17.94 -9.39 -0.11
C PHE A 221 18.12 -9.54 -1.62
N ALA A 222 18.65 -10.68 -2.08
CA ALA A 222 18.46 -11.08 -3.48
C ALA A 222 16.98 -11.45 -3.73
N ILE A 223 16.28 -11.90 -2.70
CA ILE A 223 14.85 -12.18 -2.72
C ILE A 223 14.09 -10.88 -2.52
N GLN A 224 13.31 -10.49 -3.52
CA GLN A 224 12.49 -9.28 -3.51
C GLN A 224 11.24 -9.46 -4.37
N SER A 225 10.21 -8.66 -4.10
CA SER A 225 9.08 -8.48 -5.00
C SER A 225 9.04 -7.05 -5.53
N PRO A 226 9.10 -6.82 -6.85
CA PRO A 226 8.97 -5.48 -7.44
C PRO A 226 7.53 -4.93 -7.37
N ARG A 227 6.57 -5.71 -6.90
CA ARG A 227 5.13 -5.38 -6.88
C ARG A 227 4.56 -5.30 -5.46
N ALA A 228 5.33 -5.65 -4.43
CA ALA A 228 4.88 -5.67 -3.05
C ALA A 228 5.02 -4.30 -2.37
N SER A 229 3.94 -3.82 -1.76
CA SER A 229 3.98 -2.69 -0.83
C SER A 229 3.37 -3.12 0.50
N ILE A 230 4.21 -3.26 1.52
CA ILE A 230 3.79 -3.78 2.81
C ILE A 230 3.86 -2.66 3.86
N SER A 231 2.75 -2.48 4.55
CA SER A 231 2.67 -1.63 5.74
C SER A 231 2.35 -2.54 6.92
N SER A 232 3.01 -2.34 8.06
CA SER A 232 2.68 -3.06 9.29
C SER A 232 2.10 -2.09 10.31
N GLY A 233 1.11 -2.53 11.08
CA GLY A 233 0.41 -1.70 12.05
C GLY A 233 -0.08 -2.48 13.26
N VAL A 234 -0.36 -1.74 14.33
CA VAL A 234 -0.87 -2.28 15.60
C VAL A 234 -2.38 -2.43 15.59
N GLU A 235 -3.04 -1.76 14.65
CA GLU A 235 -4.50 -1.65 14.52
C GLU A 235 -5.16 -2.83 13.78
N VAL A 236 -4.38 -3.77 13.23
CA VAL A 236 -4.88 -4.94 12.50
C VAL A 236 -4.41 -6.25 13.11
N GLU A 237 -5.22 -7.30 12.94
CA GLU A 237 -4.90 -8.66 13.37
C GLU A 237 -4.75 -9.64 12.20
N SER A 238 -5.37 -9.33 11.04
CA SER A 238 -5.28 -10.09 9.79
C SER A 238 -4.39 -9.37 8.78
N ASN A 239 -3.99 -10.10 7.74
CA ASN A 239 -3.46 -9.50 6.52
C ASN A 239 -4.63 -8.98 5.68
N GLU A 240 -4.63 -7.68 5.42
CA GLU A 240 -5.58 -7.03 4.52
C GLU A 240 -4.87 -6.78 3.19
N VAL A 241 -5.35 -7.41 2.11
CA VAL A 241 -4.71 -7.37 0.80
C VAL A 241 -5.57 -6.60 -0.19
N VAL A 242 -4.92 -5.70 -0.92
CA VAL A 242 -5.48 -5.03 -2.10
C VAL A 242 -4.55 -5.30 -3.29
N VAL A 243 -5.06 -6.00 -4.29
CA VAL A 243 -4.37 -6.25 -5.57
C VAL A 243 -4.90 -5.27 -6.61
N LEU A 244 -3.97 -4.59 -7.28
CA LEU A 244 -4.23 -3.65 -8.37
C LEU A 244 -3.51 -4.13 -9.63
N GLY A 245 -4.26 -4.26 -10.71
CA GLY A 245 -3.74 -4.70 -12.00
C GLY A 245 -4.55 -4.18 -13.17
N ASN A 246 -4.28 -4.67 -14.37
CA ASN A 246 -5.02 -4.34 -15.58
C ASN A 246 -5.68 -5.59 -16.14
N SER A 247 -6.97 -5.56 -16.47
CA SER A 247 -7.68 -6.73 -16.99
C SER A 247 -8.56 -6.37 -18.18
N PRO A 248 -8.61 -7.21 -19.23
CA PRO A 248 -9.56 -7.05 -20.33
C PRO A 248 -11.02 -7.33 -19.89
N ASN A 249 -11.20 -7.94 -18.71
CA ASN A 249 -12.50 -8.25 -18.12
C ASN A 249 -13.07 -7.10 -17.26
N TRP A 250 -12.37 -5.95 -17.22
CA TRP A 250 -12.80 -4.73 -16.54
C TRP A 250 -13.04 -3.59 -17.53
N ALA A 251 -13.99 -2.73 -17.19
CA ALA A 251 -14.31 -1.52 -17.94
C ALA A 251 -13.89 -0.26 -17.16
N GLY A 252 -14.00 0.91 -17.81
CA GLY A 252 -13.53 2.18 -17.26
C GLY A 252 -12.27 2.65 -17.96
N ASP A 253 -11.94 3.91 -17.74
CA ASP A 253 -10.79 4.59 -18.33
C ASP A 253 -9.52 4.47 -17.48
N LEU A 254 -9.61 4.08 -16.21
CA LEU A 254 -8.42 3.94 -15.36
C LEU A 254 -7.53 2.77 -15.79
N ARG A 255 -6.21 2.98 -15.67
CA ARG A 255 -5.16 1.96 -15.80
C ARG A 255 -4.08 2.21 -14.75
N ILE A 256 -3.35 1.16 -14.37
CA ILE A 256 -2.19 1.24 -13.47
C ILE A 256 -0.90 0.86 -14.19
N ALA A 257 0.20 1.54 -13.87
CA ALA A 257 1.57 1.13 -14.21
C ALA A 257 2.43 1.11 -12.94
N HIS A 258 3.55 0.37 -12.97
CA HIS A 258 4.51 0.36 -11.87
C HIS A 258 5.95 0.26 -12.40
N ARG A 259 6.91 0.79 -11.64
CA ARG A 259 8.35 0.65 -11.86
C ARG A 259 9.09 0.52 -10.52
N PRO A 260 10.20 -0.24 -10.45
CA PRO A 260 11.09 -0.15 -9.32
C PRO A 260 11.76 1.23 -9.27
N MET A 261 12.06 1.69 -8.05
CA MET A 261 12.98 2.81 -7.83
C MET A 261 14.29 2.24 -7.33
N SER A 262 15.39 2.57 -8.00
CA SER A 262 16.72 2.06 -7.70
C SER A 262 17.32 2.61 -6.40
N ASP A 263 16.99 3.85 -6.07
CA ASP A 263 17.35 4.51 -4.83
C ASP A 263 16.40 5.67 -4.49
N ALA A 264 16.62 6.29 -3.33
CA ALA A 264 15.86 7.44 -2.84
C ALA A 264 15.97 8.73 -3.70
N LEU A 265 16.83 8.74 -4.73
CA LEU A 265 17.07 9.87 -5.64
C LEU A 265 16.65 9.55 -7.09
N ASP A 266 15.91 8.47 -7.30
CA ASP A 266 15.56 7.97 -8.62
C ASP A 266 14.35 8.69 -9.24
N ILE A 267 14.58 9.91 -9.72
CA ILE A 267 13.60 10.65 -10.55
C ILE A 267 13.29 9.90 -11.85
N GLY A 268 14.28 9.15 -12.39
CA GLY A 268 14.12 8.39 -13.62
C GLY A 268 12.98 7.37 -13.51
N GLY A 269 12.96 6.58 -12.44
CA GLY A 269 11.86 5.65 -12.17
C GLY A 269 10.48 6.31 -12.07
N VAL A 270 10.40 7.54 -11.56
CA VAL A 270 9.14 8.32 -11.51
C VAL A 270 8.71 8.78 -12.90
N VAL A 271 9.66 9.26 -13.72
CA VAL A 271 9.37 9.68 -15.10
C VAL A 271 8.98 8.48 -15.97
N ASP A 272 9.65 7.34 -15.81
CA ASP A 272 9.41 6.14 -16.61
C ASP A 272 8.01 5.54 -16.36
N VAL A 273 7.55 5.48 -15.10
CA VAL A 273 6.19 4.99 -14.80
C VAL A 273 5.10 5.92 -15.33
N LEU A 274 5.37 7.23 -15.40
CA LEU A 274 4.48 8.21 -16.01
C LEU A 274 4.45 8.06 -17.53
N ALA A 275 5.60 7.82 -18.15
CA ALA A 275 5.71 7.56 -19.58
C ALA A 275 4.96 6.30 -20.01
N ASP A 276 4.98 5.23 -19.19
CA ASP A 276 4.19 4.00 -19.41
C ASP A 276 2.67 4.27 -19.47
N LEU A 277 2.21 5.38 -18.88
CA LEU A 277 0.82 5.83 -18.87
C LEU A 277 0.56 6.97 -19.88
N GLY A 278 1.55 7.34 -20.69
CA GLY A 278 1.44 8.37 -21.72
C GLY A 278 1.61 9.80 -21.21
N PHE A 279 2.15 10.00 -20.00
CA PHE A 279 2.42 11.33 -19.47
C PHE A 279 3.86 11.76 -19.73
N ALA A 280 4.03 13.02 -20.17
CA ALA A 280 5.33 13.66 -20.21
C ALA A 280 5.60 14.43 -18.91
N ALA A 281 6.66 14.06 -18.19
CA ALA A 281 7.11 14.77 -17.00
C ALA A 281 8.44 15.50 -17.29
N SER A 282 8.36 16.69 -17.86
CA SER A 282 9.54 17.46 -18.29
C SER A 282 9.39 18.95 -17.96
N PRO A 283 9.88 19.44 -16.80
CA PRO A 283 10.45 18.67 -15.69
C PRO A 283 9.39 18.07 -14.74
N GLN A 284 8.12 18.46 -14.91
CA GLN A 284 6.99 18.08 -14.07
C GLN A 284 5.80 17.71 -14.96
N VAL A 285 4.88 16.91 -14.44
CA VAL A 285 3.58 16.66 -15.08
C VAL A 285 2.83 17.98 -15.23
N SER A 286 2.19 18.19 -16.39
CA SER A 286 1.42 19.41 -16.63
C SER A 286 0.20 19.48 -15.70
N ALA A 287 -0.27 20.69 -15.38
CA ALA A 287 -1.47 20.85 -14.54
C ALA A 287 -2.72 20.18 -15.14
N ALA A 288 -2.81 20.12 -16.48
CA ALA A 288 -3.89 19.43 -17.17
C ALA A 288 -3.79 17.91 -16.97
N ASP A 289 -2.60 17.34 -17.15
CA ASP A 289 -2.37 15.90 -16.98
C ASP A 289 -2.46 15.44 -15.53
N ALA A 290 -2.07 16.29 -14.57
CA ALA A 290 -2.16 15.98 -13.15
C ALA A 290 -3.61 15.65 -12.72
N THR A 291 -4.63 16.22 -13.40
CA THR A 291 -6.05 15.92 -13.14
C THR A 291 -6.45 14.48 -13.53
N ARG A 292 -5.66 13.84 -14.39
CA ARG A 292 -5.89 12.47 -14.85
C ARG A 292 -5.25 11.43 -13.94
N ILE A 293 -4.35 11.84 -13.03
CA ILE A 293 -3.70 10.96 -12.06
C ILE A 293 -4.61 10.79 -10.84
N SER A 294 -5.19 9.59 -10.70
CA SER A 294 -6.12 9.27 -9.62
C SER A 294 -5.42 8.82 -8.34
N SER A 295 -4.24 8.20 -8.42
CA SER A 295 -3.47 7.82 -7.24
C SER A 295 -1.99 7.58 -7.59
N VAL A 296 -1.12 7.83 -6.62
CA VAL A 296 0.33 7.57 -6.71
C VAL A 296 0.73 6.84 -5.43
N LEU A 297 1.30 5.65 -5.58
CA LEU A 297 1.61 4.71 -4.51
C LEU A 297 3.11 4.42 -4.54
N VAL A 298 3.82 4.73 -3.46
CA VAL A 298 5.28 4.68 -3.39
C VAL A 298 5.72 3.91 -2.16
N LYS A 299 6.71 3.05 -2.36
CA LYS A 299 7.45 2.37 -1.31
C LYS A 299 8.90 2.84 -1.32
N CYS A 300 9.47 3.07 -0.15
CA CYS A 300 10.86 3.51 0.00
C CYS A 300 11.51 3.00 1.28
N GLU A 301 12.85 2.89 1.27
CA GLU A 301 13.65 2.72 2.49
C GLU A 301 14.99 3.43 2.42
N PRO A 302 15.60 3.77 3.56
CA PRO A 302 17.01 4.17 3.59
C PRO A 302 17.88 3.01 3.11
N ASP A 303 18.91 3.31 2.30
CA ASP A 303 19.91 2.30 1.91
C ASP A 303 20.61 1.76 3.16
N ARG A 304 20.52 0.44 3.40
CA ARG A 304 21.05 -0.18 4.63
C ARG A 304 22.57 -0.12 4.73
N ARG A 305 23.27 0.16 3.63
CA ARG A 305 24.72 0.37 3.60
C ARG A 305 25.11 1.78 4.06
N GLY A 306 24.12 2.63 4.36
CA GLY A 306 24.31 3.97 4.88
C GLY A 306 24.74 5.00 3.83
N ARG A 307 24.57 4.68 2.54
CA ARG A 307 25.05 5.51 1.43
C ARG A 307 24.06 5.54 0.27
N ILE A 308 23.83 6.71 -0.30
CA ILE A 308 23.08 6.87 -1.56
C ILE A 308 24.05 7.38 -2.62
N ARG A 309 24.16 6.67 -3.76
CA ARG A 309 25.05 7.01 -4.88
C ARG A 309 26.48 7.37 -4.47
N GLY A 310 27.02 6.64 -3.50
CA GLY A 310 28.40 6.86 -3.06
C GLY A 310 28.57 7.93 -1.97
N HIS A 311 27.50 8.51 -1.43
CA HIS A 311 27.56 9.52 -0.38
C HIS A 311 26.88 9.04 0.90
N ARG A 312 27.53 9.22 2.05
CA ARG A 312 27.00 8.84 3.37
C ARG A 312 25.74 9.64 3.69
N HIS A 313 24.71 8.99 4.23
CA HIS A 313 23.56 9.64 4.87
C HIS A 313 23.52 9.32 6.38
N THR A 314 22.71 10.06 7.14
CA THR A 314 22.59 9.90 8.61
C THR A 314 21.34 9.16 9.05
N MET A 315 20.41 8.85 8.14
CA MET A 315 19.07 8.35 8.48
C MET A 315 19.06 7.15 9.45
N LEU A 316 20.02 6.23 9.37
CA LEU A 316 20.07 5.01 10.18
C LEU A 316 20.66 5.23 11.59
N ASP A 317 21.50 6.25 11.74
CA ASP A 317 22.23 6.55 12.98
C ASP A 317 21.65 7.75 13.72
N ASP A 318 20.60 8.37 13.17
CA ASP A 318 19.90 9.50 13.77
C ASP A 318 19.04 9.03 14.95
N THR A 319 19.39 9.50 16.15
CA THR A 319 18.73 9.11 17.39
C THR A 319 17.45 9.89 17.65
N ASP A 320 17.21 11.00 16.95
CA ASP A 320 16.09 11.89 17.17
C ASP A 320 14.95 11.62 16.17
N ILE A 321 15.32 11.41 14.90
CA ILE A 321 14.37 11.17 13.82
C ILE A 321 14.57 9.76 13.28
N ASN A 322 13.57 8.91 13.49
CA ASN A 322 13.57 7.56 12.95
C ASN A 322 13.79 7.55 11.43
N ALA A 323 14.62 6.62 10.95
CA ALA A 323 15.01 6.50 9.55
C ALA A 323 13.83 6.49 8.56
N GLN A 324 12.69 5.91 8.96
CA GLN A 324 11.49 5.86 8.13
C GLN A 324 10.80 7.23 7.97
N ARG A 325 10.97 8.14 8.93
CA ARG A 325 10.47 9.52 8.84
C ARG A 325 11.32 10.32 7.84
N HIS A 326 12.65 10.18 7.93
CA HIS A 326 13.60 10.79 6.99
C HIS A 326 13.29 10.41 5.54
N ILE A 327 13.25 9.11 5.26
CA ILE A 327 13.10 8.63 3.88
C ILE A 327 11.75 9.01 3.29
N ARG A 328 10.65 8.95 4.06
CA ARG A 328 9.32 9.33 3.57
C ARG A 328 9.29 10.80 3.17
N GLY A 329 9.83 11.69 4.00
CA GLY A 329 9.88 13.11 3.68
C GLY A 329 10.73 13.40 2.44
N ALA A 330 11.89 12.78 2.34
CA ALA A 330 12.81 12.95 1.20
C ALA A 330 12.19 12.46 -0.12
N VAL A 331 11.71 11.21 -0.15
CA VAL A 331 11.12 10.60 -1.35
C VAL A 331 9.79 11.27 -1.70
N ALA A 332 8.98 11.69 -0.71
CA ALA A 332 7.79 12.47 -1.00
C ALA A 332 8.11 13.79 -1.68
N GLY A 333 9.15 14.51 -1.25
CA GLY A 333 9.61 15.72 -1.94
C GLY A 333 10.03 15.46 -3.38
N LEU A 334 10.78 14.38 -3.62
CA LEU A 334 11.22 13.96 -4.95
C LEU A 334 10.03 13.63 -5.87
N VAL A 335 9.11 12.78 -5.41
CA VAL A 335 7.97 12.33 -6.22
C VAL A 335 6.97 13.47 -6.41
N ALA A 336 6.62 14.22 -5.35
CA ALA A 336 5.70 15.36 -5.46
C ALA A 336 6.28 16.46 -6.36
N GLY A 337 7.60 16.63 -6.39
CA GLY A 337 8.28 17.53 -7.31
C GLY A 337 8.05 17.18 -8.78
N VAL A 338 7.92 15.90 -9.13
CA VAL A 338 7.64 15.44 -10.50
C VAL A 338 6.13 15.40 -10.80
N ILE A 339 5.31 15.01 -9.81
CA ILE A 339 3.84 14.91 -9.96
C ILE A 339 3.15 16.28 -9.93
N GLY A 340 3.67 17.23 -9.16
CA GLY A 340 3.03 18.53 -8.92
C GLY A 340 1.90 18.51 -7.88
N ASP A 341 1.75 17.42 -7.14
CA ASP A 341 0.75 17.25 -6.08
C ASP A 341 1.38 16.53 -4.88
N GLY A 342 1.17 17.04 -3.67
CA GLY A 342 1.67 16.45 -2.41
C GLY A 342 0.79 15.31 -1.89
N ARG A 343 -0.39 15.09 -2.47
CA ARG A 343 -1.29 13.96 -2.16
C ARG A 343 -0.81 12.70 -2.88
N ILE A 344 0.31 12.18 -2.40
CA ILE A 344 0.95 10.96 -2.87
C ILE A 344 1.16 10.02 -1.70
N PHE A 345 0.83 8.74 -1.86
CA PHE A 345 1.04 7.76 -0.80
C PHE A 345 2.52 7.35 -0.81
N VAL A 346 3.27 7.73 0.23
CA VAL A 346 4.64 7.24 0.44
C VAL A 346 4.71 6.45 1.75
N SER A 347 5.07 5.17 1.66
CA SER A 347 5.25 4.29 2.80
C SER A 347 6.71 3.87 2.97
N GLY A 348 7.22 3.99 4.19
CA GLY A 348 8.59 3.61 4.56
C GLY A 348 8.72 2.14 4.95
N GLY A 349 9.92 1.58 4.83
CA GLY A 349 10.26 0.20 5.20
C GLY A 349 9.99 -0.72 4.04
N ALA A 350 10.93 -0.77 3.11
CA ALA A 350 10.84 -1.46 1.83
C ALA A 350 11.65 -2.76 1.84
N GLU A 351 11.74 -3.42 3.00
CA GLU A 351 12.49 -4.66 3.15
C GLU A 351 11.93 -5.68 2.15
N HIS A 352 12.76 -6.10 1.18
CA HIS A 352 12.42 -7.00 0.08
C HIS A 352 11.33 -6.49 -0.89
N GLN A 353 11.05 -5.19 -0.91
CA GLN A 353 10.00 -4.54 -1.71
C GLN A 353 10.60 -3.70 -2.84
N GLY A 354 11.40 -4.33 -3.70
CA GLY A 354 12.23 -3.68 -4.71
C GLY A 354 13.72 -3.59 -4.31
N PRO A 355 14.52 -2.80 -5.05
CA PRO A 355 15.95 -2.63 -4.78
C PRO A 355 16.23 -2.06 -3.38
N ASP A 356 17.31 -2.53 -2.74
CA ASP A 356 17.81 -2.02 -1.46
C ASP A 356 18.11 -0.52 -1.53
N GLY A 357 17.57 0.25 -0.58
CA GLY A 357 17.65 1.72 -0.55
C GLY A 357 16.73 2.44 -1.53
N GLY A 358 15.94 1.68 -2.29
CA GLY A 358 14.92 2.16 -3.20
C GLY A 358 13.55 1.65 -2.78
N GLY A 359 12.83 1.07 -3.73
CA GLY A 359 11.50 0.51 -3.53
C GLY A 359 10.77 0.42 -4.86
N LEU A 360 9.52 0.89 -4.91
CA LEU A 360 8.76 0.99 -6.14
C LEU A 360 7.80 2.17 -6.15
N ILE A 361 7.35 2.53 -7.34
CA ILE A 361 6.27 3.47 -7.59
C ILE A 361 5.23 2.81 -8.49
N ALA A 362 3.96 3.01 -8.16
CA ALA A 362 2.83 2.69 -9.01
C ALA A 362 1.92 3.91 -9.16
N VAL A 363 1.39 4.12 -10.37
CA VAL A 363 0.54 5.26 -10.70
C VAL A 363 -0.74 4.76 -11.33
N ILE A 364 -1.87 5.29 -10.88
CA ILE A 364 -3.20 5.05 -11.45
C ILE A 364 -3.64 6.31 -12.16
N ALA A 365 -4.04 6.19 -13.41
CA ALA A 365 -4.48 7.34 -14.20
C ALA A 365 -5.51 6.97 -15.28
N SER A 366 -6.24 7.98 -15.76
CA SER A 366 -7.16 7.80 -16.89
C SER A 366 -6.42 7.71 -18.23
N GLN A 367 -6.84 6.71 -19.01
CA GLN A 367 -6.40 6.47 -20.37
C GLN A 367 -7.03 7.50 -21.31
N GLU A 368 -6.20 8.11 -22.15
CA GLU A 368 -6.72 8.83 -23.32
C GLU A 368 -7.41 7.85 -24.26
N GLY A 369 -8.60 8.21 -24.73
CA GLY A 369 -9.25 7.45 -25.79
C GLY A 369 -8.39 7.44 -27.04
N ALA A 370 -8.23 6.29 -27.69
CA ALA A 370 -8.05 6.32 -29.13
C ALA A 370 -9.28 7.04 -29.70
N GLY A 371 -9.05 8.20 -30.32
CA GLY A 371 -10.08 8.97 -31.02
C GLY A 371 -10.69 8.21 -32.17
#